data_AF-A0A0F9J4H6-F1
#
_entry.id   AF-A0A0F9J4H6-F1
#
_cell.length_a   1.000
_cell.length_b   1.000
_cell.length_c   1.000
_cell.angle_alpha   90.00
_cell.angle_beta   90.00
_cell.angle_gamma   90.00
#
_symmetry.space_group_name_H-M   'P 1'
#
loop_
_entity.id
_entity.type
_entity.pdbx_description
1 polymer ?
#
loop_
_entity_poly.entity_id
_entity_poly.type
_entity_poly.pdbx_seq_one_letter_code
_entity_poly.pdbx_strand_id
1 'polypeptide(L)' 'MEKKQRITEIGKELYADGGVDALENFFFALKNRIEVEINQDQSPFKTLWNGLDDSWKF' A
#
# COMPACT_ATOMS: atom_id res chain seq x y z
N MET A 1 -8.81 11.16 9.46
CA MET A 1 -9.38 11.20 8.10
C MET A 1 -8.33 11.63 7.09
N GLU A 2 -7.74 12.83 7.26
CA GLU A 2 -6.73 13.40 6.36
C GLU A 2 -5.56 12.47 5.99
N LYS A 3 -4.96 11.79 6.97
CA LYS A 3 -3.86 10.83 6.72
C LYS A 3 -4.25 9.68 5.79
N LYS A 4 -5.45 9.12 5.94
CA LYS A 4 -5.95 8.04 5.08
C LYS A 4 -6.16 8.56 3.65
N GLN A 5 -6.72 9.76 3.54
CA GLN A 5 -6.95 10.45 2.28
C GLN A 5 -5.64 10.68 1.53
N ARG A 6 -4.61 11.14 2.23
CA ARG A 6 -3.28 11.36 1.64
C ARG A 6 -2.62 10.06 1.18
N ILE A 7 -2.72 8.98 1.95
CA ILE A 7 -2.20 7.66 1.56
C ILE A 7 -2.91 7.17 0.28
N THR A 8 -4.23 7.39 0.18
CA THR A 8 -4.98 7.05 -1.03
C THR A 8 -4.55 7.87 -2.25
N GLU A 9 -4.27 9.16 -2.10
CA GLU A 9 -3.75 9.99 -3.20
C GLU A 9 -2.39 9.52 -3.68
N ILE A 10 -1.47 9.22 -2.75
CA ILE A 10 -0.14 8.69 -3.09
C ILE A 10 -0.25 7.38 -3.88
N GLY A 11 -1.18 6.48 -3.50
CA GLY A 11 -1.45 5.27 -4.26
C GLY A 11 -1.92 5.54 -5.70
N LYS A 12 -2.78 6.56 -5.89
CA LYS A 12 -3.22 6.96 -7.24
C LYS A 12 -2.07 7.51 -8.08
N GLU A 13 -1.20 8.32 -7.48
CA GLU A 13 0.00 8.87 -8.15
C GLU A 13 0.96 7.76 -8.58
N LEU A 14 1.25 6.79 -7.69
CA LEU A 14 2.11 5.63 -8.00
C LEU A 14 1.52 4.76 -9.11
N TYR A 15 0.21 4.49 -9.07
CA TYR A 15 -0.46 3.70 -10.11
C TYR A 15 -0.44 4.40 -11.47
N ALA A 16 -0.60 5.72 -11.49
CA ALA A 16 -0.55 6.49 -12.74
C ALA A 16 0.84 6.45 -13.40
N ASP A 17 1.91 6.32 -12.62
CA ASP A 17 3.30 6.32 -13.10
C ASP A 17 3.78 4.93 -13.55
N GLY A 18 3.36 3.85 -12.88
CA GLY A 18 3.88 2.51 -13.16
C GLY A 18 2.92 1.35 -12.89
N GLY A 19 1.61 1.62 -12.82
CA GLY A 19 0.58 0.60 -12.67
C GLY A 19 0.70 -0.20 -11.38
N VAL A 20 0.29 -1.47 -11.44
CA VAL A 20 0.30 -2.38 -10.30
C VAL A 20 1.73 -2.65 -9.81
N ASP A 21 2.69 -2.80 -10.71
CA ASP A 21 4.09 -3.08 -10.38
C ASP A 21 4.71 -1.98 -9.51
N ALA A 22 4.38 -0.71 -9.76
CA ALA A 22 4.82 0.41 -8.93
C ALA A 22 4.23 0.37 -7.51
N LEU A 23 2.95 -0.01 -7.38
CA LEU A 23 2.31 -0.19 -6.07
C LEU A 23 2.95 -1.33 -5.28
N GLU A 24 3.19 -2.48 -5.93
CA GLU A 24 3.82 -3.64 -5.29
C GLU A 24 5.25 -3.35 -4.84
N ASN A 25 6.05 -2.72 -5.70
CA ASN A 25 7.42 -2.33 -5.37
C ASN A 25 7.46 -1.35 -4.21
N PHE A 26 6.59 -0.33 -4.21
CA PHE A 26 6.54 0.65 -3.14
C PHE A 26 6.06 0.03 -1.83
N PHE A 27 5.02 -0.82 -1.86
CA PHE A 27 4.55 -1.52 -0.67
C PHE A 27 5.60 -2.49 -0.12
N PHE A 28 6.33 -3.22 -0.98
CA PHE A 28 7.42 -4.09 -0.56
C PHE A 28 8.54 -3.31 0.13
N ALA A 29 8.93 -2.15 -0.39
CA ALA A 29 9.91 -1.28 0.26
C ALA A 29 9.40 -0.76 1.62
N LEU A 30 8.13 -0.35 1.69
CA LEU A 30 7.50 0.11 2.93
C LEU A 30 7.45 -1.00 3.98
N LYS A 31 7.04 -2.19 3.56
CA LYS A 31 6.97 -3.40 4.38
C LYS A 31 8.34 -3.76 4.94
N ASN A 32 9.37 -3.86 4.10
CA ASN A 32 10.73 -4.14 4.56
C ASN A 32 11.21 -3.07 5.53
N ARG A 33 10.94 -1.79 5.26
CA ARG A 33 11.38 -0.71 6.15
C ARG A 33 10.67 -0.74 7.49
N ILE A 34 9.38 -1.05 7.54
CA ILE A 34 8.63 -1.14 8.79
C ILE A 34 8.94 -2.42 9.57
N GLU A 35 9.05 -3.56 8.89
CA GLU A 35 9.37 -4.85 9.50
C GLU A 35 10.81 -4.91 10.01
N VAL A 36 11.78 -4.34 9.27
CA VAL A 36 13.19 -4.37 9.66
C VAL A 36 13.57 -3.21 10.60
N GLU A 37 12.98 -2.02 10.48
CA GLU A 37 13.35 -0.85 11.32
C GLU A 37 12.39 -0.58 12.50
N ILE A 38 11.14 -1.08 12.51
CA ILE A 38 10.10 -0.65 13.48
C ILE A 38 9.38 -1.80 14.21
N ASN A 39 9.66 -3.07 13.89
CA ASN A 39 9.18 -4.25 14.65
C ASN A 39 7.64 -4.32 14.86
N GLN A 40 6.84 -3.83 13.91
CA GLN A 40 5.38 -3.91 13.94
C GLN A 40 4.80 -4.46 12.62
N ASP A 41 3.92 -5.46 12.73
CA ASP A 41 3.22 -6.07 11.59
C ASP A 41 2.17 -5.12 10.98
N GLN A 42 2.32 -4.85 9.68
CA GLN A 42 1.44 -3.96 8.90
C GLN A 42 0.39 -4.72 8.09
N SER A 43 0.40 -6.06 8.12
CA SER A 43 -0.55 -6.92 7.41
C SER A 43 -2.02 -6.55 7.63
N PRO A 44 -2.48 -6.08 8.81
CA PRO A 44 -3.87 -5.66 9.01
C PRO A 44 -4.33 -4.54 8.07
N PHE A 45 -3.43 -3.71 7.55
CA PHE A 45 -3.77 -2.59 6.67
C PHE A 45 -3.96 -2.98 5.21
N LYS A 46 -3.61 -4.21 4.80
CA LYS A 46 -3.83 -4.70 3.42
C LYS A 46 -5.30 -4.71 3.01
N THR A 47 -6.19 -4.87 3.99
CA THR A 47 -7.65 -4.82 3.81
C THR A 47 -8.15 -3.46 3.30
N LEU A 48 -7.39 -2.38 3.51
CA LEU A 48 -7.76 -1.03 3.06
C LEU A 48 -7.79 -0.89 1.53
N TRP A 49 -7.23 -1.86 0.81
CA TRP A 49 -7.16 -1.87 -0.65
C TRP A 49 -8.12 -2.86 -1.31
N ASN A 50 -8.95 -3.56 -0.51
CA ASN A 50 -10.01 -4.38 -1.05
C ASN A 50 -11.00 -3.52 -1.85
N GLY A 51 -11.44 -4.03 -3.00
CA GLY A 51 -12.35 -3.33 -3.91
C GLY A 51 -11.66 -2.41 -4.92
N LEU A 52 -10.32 -2.31 -4.89
CA LEU A 52 -9.55 -1.72 -5.99
C LEU A 52 -9.37 -2.70 -7.15
N ASP A 53 -9.31 -3.99 -6.86
CA ASP A 53 -9.22 -5.06 -7.84
C ASP A 53 -9.94 -6.31 -7.31
N ASP A 54 -10.59 -7.05 -8.20
CA ASP A 54 -11.38 -8.24 -7.84
C ASP A 54 -10.50 -9.42 -7.38
N SER A 55 -9.21 -9.41 -7.72
CA SER A 55 -8.24 -10.42 -7.31
C SER A 55 -7.59 -10.13 -5.95
N TRP A 56 -7.66 -8.89 -5.45
CA TRP A 56 -7.11 -8.53 -4.14
C TRP A 56 -8.14 -8.74 -3.02
N LYS A 57 -8.03 -9.87 -2.30
CA LYS A 57 -8.93 -10.26 -1.20
C LYS A 57 -8.14 -10.66 0.05
N PHE A 58 -7.83 -9.66 0.88
CA PHE A 58 -7.16 -9.84 2.17
C PHE A 58 -8.04 -9.44 3.34
#